data_AF-A0ABD2ZGV5-F1
#
_entry.id   AF-A0ABD2ZGV5-F1
#
_cell.length_a   1.000
_cell.length_b   1.000
_cell.length_c   1.000
_cell.angle_alpha   90.00
_cell.angle_beta   90.00
_cell.angle_gamma   90.00
#
_symmetry.space_group_name_H-M   'P 1'
#
loop_
_entity.id
_entity.type
_entity.pdbx_description
1 polymer ?
#
loop_
_entity_poly.entity_id
_entity_poly.type
_entity_poly.pdbx_seq_one_letter_code
_entity_poly.pdbx_strand_id
1 'polypeptide(L)'
;MPLLEVGQVENQLMLESVMLGPRHPVWYFQKKPHANLRISFIDEDTILDQYPHKDPIVIDVKVGDYRVHRVLINSGSLTDIIYWHAKERMGVSDDHIRPVCKSLVGFSGDLIMPEQTVMFPLTLKKSQRCRTEMIKKPSSYDMALG
;
A
#
# COMPACT_ATOMS: atom_id res chain seq x y z
N MET A 1 40.04 -5.07 -21.95
CA MET A 1 39.27 -6.32 -21.78
C MET A 1 39.25 -6.62 -20.28
N PRO A 2 38.16 -6.36 -19.53
CA PRO A 2 38.09 -6.80 -18.14
C PRO A 2 37.60 -8.25 -18.06
N LEU A 3 38.26 -9.04 -17.22
CA LEU A 3 37.91 -10.43 -16.89
C LEU A 3 36.63 -10.44 -16.04
N LEU A 4 35.63 -11.21 -16.47
CA LEU A 4 34.40 -11.45 -15.70
C LEU A 4 34.64 -12.67 -14.79
N GLU A 5 34.85 -12.46 -13.50
CA GLU A 5 34.81 -13.56 -12.52
C GLU A 5 33.41 -13.64 -11.91
N VAL A 6 32.72 -14.75 -12.18
CA VAL A 6 31.39 -15.05 -11.63
C VAL A 6 31.57 -15.94 -10.41
N GLY A 7 31.31 -15.39 -9.22
CA GLY A 7 31.24 -16.15 -7.98
C GLY A 7 29.83 -16.71 -7.77
N GLN A 8 29.73 -18.00 -7.46
CA GLN A 8 28.46 -18.69 -7.21
C GLN A 8 28.21 -18.79 -5.70
N VAL A 9 27.16 -18.14 -5.21
CA VAL A 9 26.61 -18.33 -3.85
C VAL A 9 25.11 -18.55 -3.97
N GLU A 10 24.63 -19.60 -3.33
CA GLU A 10 23.25 -20.08 -3.36
C GLU A 10 22.24 -18.99 -2.96
N ASN A 11 21.07 -19.03 -3.59
CA ASN A 11 19.96 -18.06 -3.49
C ASN A 11 20.16 -16.72 -4.23
N GLN A 12 20.49 -16.85 -5.51
CA GLN A 12 19.96 -16.08 -6.64
C GLN A 12 19.89 -14.54 -6.52
N LEU A 13 20.96 -13.91 -6.05
CA LEU A 13 21.29 -12.53 -6.42
C LEU A 13 22.39 -12.58 -7.49
N MET A 14 22.10 -12.07 -8.70
CA MET A 14 23.13 -11.85 -9.71
C MET A 14 23.96 -10.65 -9.23
N LEU A 15 25.19 -10.89 -8.79
CA LEU A 15 26.13 -9.84 -8.42
C LEU A 15 26.95 -9.49 -9.67
N GLU A 16 26.72 -8.31 -10.24
CA GLU A 16 27.59 -7.75 -11.27
C GLU A 16 28.43 -6.63 -10.66
N SER A 17 29.75 -6.73 -10.82
CA SER A 17 30.69 -5.69 -10.43
C SER A 17 31.11 -4.90 -11.67
N VAL A 18 31.00 -3.57 -11.61
CA VAL A 18 31.54 -2.66 -12.64
C VAL A 18 32.67 -1.85 -12.01
N MET A 19 33.88 -2.03 -12.53
CA MET A 19 35.08 -1.38 -12.00
C MET A 19 35.22 0.05 -12.56
N LEU A 20 34.66 1.03 -11.87
CA LEU A 20 34.87 2.45 -12.18
C LEU A 20 36.03 3.03 -11.35
N GLY A 21 37.25 2.83 -11.80
CA GLY A 21 38.45 3.48 -11.24
C GLY A 21 39.12 2.76 -10.06
N PRO A 22 40.24 3.31 -9.54
CA PRO A 22 41.25 2.51 -8.86
C PRO A 22 40.98 2.15 -7.39
N ARG A 23 39.87 2.57 -6.79
CA ARG A 23 39.60 2.27 -5.37
C ARG A 23 38.09 2.08 -5.14
N HIS A 24 37.73 0.83 -4.88
CA HIS A 24 36.44 0.25 -4.46
C HIS A 24 35.49 -0.24 -5.57
N PRO A 25 35.09 -1.53 -5.56
CA PRO A 25 34.03 -2.03 -6.42
C PRO A 25 32.68 -1.44 -5.98
N VAL A 26 31.90 -0.95 -6.95
CA VAL A 26 30.51 -0.53 -6.73
C VAL A 26 29.60 -1.72 -7.06
N TRP A 27 28.78 -2.12 -6.10
CA TRP A 27 27.82 -3.21 -6.24
C TRP A 27 26.50 -2.67 -6.80
N TYR A 28 26.07 -3.17 -7.95
CA TYR A 28 24.74 -2.90 -8.49
C TYR A 28 23.80 -4.07 -8.18
N PHE A 29 22.71 -3.80 -7.49
CA PHE A 29 21.65 -4.78 -7.22
C PHE A 29 20.57 -4.66 -8.28
N GLN A 30 20.55 -5.58 -9.24
CA GLN A 30 19.41 -5.69 -10.14
C GLN A 30 18.30 -6.47 -9.44
N LYS A 31 17.26 -5.78 -8.97
CA LYS A 31 16.06 -6.46 -8.46
C LYS A 31 15.43 -7.23 -9.61
N LYS A 32 15.49 -8.57 -9.55
CA LYS A 32 14.68 -9.40 -10.44
C LYS A 32 13.21 -9.09 -10.17
N PRO A 33 12.37 -8.89 -11.20
CA PRO A 33 10.93 -8.80 -10.97
C PRO A 33 10.49 -10.09 -10.27
N HIS A 34 9.91 -9.95 -9.08
CA HIS A 34 9.33 -11.10 -8.40
C HIS A 34 8.28 -11.69 -9.34
N ALA A 35 8.35 -13.01 -9.58
CA ALA A 35 7.24 -13.75 -10.18
C ALA A 35 5.94 -13.35 -9.46
N ASN A 36 4.80 -13.33 -10.16
CA ASN A 36 3.48 -12.97 -9.61
C ASN A 36 3.12 -13.88 -8.41
N LEU A 37 3.67 -13.55 -7.25
CA LEU A 37 3.48 -14.25 -5.99
C LEU A 37 2.14 -13.81 -5.45
N ARG A 38 1.13 -14.65 -5.68
CA ARG A 38 -0.19 -14.47 -5.07
C ARG A 38 -0.09 -14.83 -3.59
N ILE A 39 -0.20 -13.83 -2.73
CA ILE A 39 -0.31 -14.03 -1.28
C ILE A 39 -1.77 -14.33 -0.95
N SER A 40 -2.03 -15.42 -0.24
CA SER A 40 -3.35 -15.81 0.27
C SER A 40 -3.23 -16.18 1.74
N PHE A 41 -4.20 -15.73 2.53
CA PHE A 41 -4.34 -16.09 3.93
C PHE A 41 -5.45 -17.14 4.06
N ILE A 42 -5.22 -18.14 4.90
CA ILE A 42 -6.18 -19.17 5.30
C ILE A 42 -6.65 -18.92 6.74
N ASP A 43 -7.71 -19.60 7.17
CA ASP A 43 -8.24 -19.41 8.52
C ASP A 43 -7.22 -19.79 9.59
N GLU A 44 -6.34 -20.76 9.31
CA GLU A 44 -5.24 -21.16 10.19
C GLU A 44 -4.18 -20.06 10.40
N ASP A 45 -4.06 -19.11 9.46
CA ASP A 45 -3.16 -17.95 9.61
C ASP A 45 -3.67 -16.92 10.63
N THR A 46 -4.91 -17.09 11.13
CA THR A 46 -5.49 -16.20 12.17
C THR A 46 -4.99 -16.53 13.58
N ILE A 47 -4.30 -17.66 13.78
CA ILE A 47 -3.73 -18.06 15.07
C ILE A 47 -2.42 -17.29 15.32
N LEU A 48 -2.55 -16.03 15.71
CA LEU A 48 -1.41 -15.13 15.99
C LEU A 48 -0.99 -15.09 17.48
N ASP A 49 -1.58 -15.96 18.32
CA ASP A 49 -1.45 -15.91 19.78
C ASP A 49 0.00 -15.96 20.30
N GLN A 50 0.92 -16.57 19.55
CA GLN A 50 2.32 -16.71 19.98
C GLN A 50 3.21 -15.51 19.58
N TYR A 51 2.83 -14.73 18.56
CA TYR A 51 3.59 -13.56 18.10
C TYR A 51 2.64 -12.48 17.53
N PRO A 52 1.98 -11.69 18.39
CA PRO A 52 1.15 -10.59 17.91
C PRO A 52 2.06 -9.57 17.19
N HIS A 53 1.96 -9.53 15.87
CA HIS A 53 2.56 -8.46 15.08
C HIS A 53 1.85 -7.15 15.43
N LYS A 54 2.59 -6.22 16.03
CA LYS A 54 2.09 -4.86 16.32
C LYS A 54 2.30 -3.91 15.15
N ASP A 55 3.02 -4.34 14.13
CA ASP A 55 3.33 -3.54 12.96
C ASP A 55 2.15 -3.56 11.98
N PRO A 56 1.68 -2.40 11.50
CA PRO A 56 0.57 -2.33 10.56
C PRO A 56 0.95 -2.94 9.21
N ILE A 57 0.01 -3.67 8.60
CA ILE A 57 0.15 -4.08 7.20
C ILE A 57 -0.11 -2.86 6.32
N VAL A 58 0.91 -2.49 5.55
CA VAL A 58 0.89 -1.34 4.65
C VAL A 58 1.15 -1.80 3.23
N ILE A 59 0.21 -1.53 2.32
CA ILE A 59 0.28 -1.99 0.92
C ILE A 59 0.19 -0.82 -0.07
N ASP A 60 0.55 -1.08 -1.32
CA ASP A 60 0.23 -0.24 -2.47
C ASP A 60 -1.04 -0.77 -3.15
N VAL A 61 -1.95 0.11 -3.56
CA VAL A 61 -3.22 -0.28 -4.19
C VAL A 61 -3.53 0.60 -5.39
N LYS A 62 -4.17 0.03 -6.41
CA LYS A 62 -4.77 0.79 -7.52
C LYS A 62 -6.24 1.10 -7.19
N VAL A 63 -6.59 2.37 -7.11
CA VAL A 63 -7.95 2.90 -6.87
C VAL A 63 -8.38 3.67 -8.11
N GLY A 64 -9.35 3.15 -8.87
CA GLY A 64 -9.60 3.65 -10.22
C GLY A 64 -8.35 3.55 -11.09
N ASP A 65 -7.87 4.69 -11.60
CA ASP A 65 -6.63 4.78 -12.38
C ASP A 65 -5.41 5.26 -11.58
N TYR A 66 -5.59 5.49 -10.29
CA TYR A 66 -4.56 6.07 -9.43
C TYR A 66 -3.90 5.01 -8.56
N ARG A 67 -2.59 5.15 -8.39
CA ARG A 67 -1.82 4.35 -7.42
C ARG A 67 -1.78 5.10 -6.10
N VAL A 68 -2.34 4.48 -5.07
CA VAL A 68 -2.33 4.99 -3.70
C VAL A 68 -1.26 4.21 -2.94
N HIS A 69 -0.35 4.95 -2.32
CA HIS A 69 0.77 4.39 -1.58
C HIS A 69 0.46 4.36 -0.09
N ARG A 70 1.10 3.47 0.67
CA ARG A 70 0.93 3.41 2.13
C ARG A 70 -0.53 3.25 2.58
N VAL A 71 -1.19 2.22 2.09
CA VAL A 71 -2.57 1.86 2.46
C VAL A 71 -2.56 0.97 3.69
N LEU A 72 -3.15 1.44 4.78
CA LEU A 72 -3.30 0.68 6.02
C LEU A 72 -4.47 -0.30 5.92
N ILE A 73 -4.24 -1.58 6.23
CA ILE A 73 -5.35 -2.54 6.41
C ILE A 73 -5.85 -2.44 7.86
N ASN A 74 -7.13 -2.09 8.02
CA ASN A 74 -7.80 -1.94 9.31
C ASN A 74 -9.09 -2.76 9.35
N SER A 75 -8.96 -4.05 9.66
CA SER A 75 -10.09 -4.99 9.75
C SER A 75 -11.15 -4.64 10.81
N GLY A 76 -10.86 -3.67 11.69
CA GLY A 76 -11.82 -3.15 12.66
C GLY A 76 -12.70 -2.01 12.13
N SER A 77 -12.44 -1.51 10.91
CA SER A 77 -13.25 -0.46 10.28
C SER A 77 -14.27 -1.09 9.33
N LEU A 78 -15.47 -0.51 9.27
CA LEU A 78 -16.47 -0.87 8.25
C LEU A 78 -16.40 0.02 7.01
N THR A 79 -15.54 1.03 7.05
CA THR A 79 -15.48 2.11 6.06
C THR A 79 -14.05 2.30 5.59
N ASP A 80 -13.89 2.39 4.27
CA ASP A 80 -12.66 2.80 3.62
C ASP A 80 -12.50 4.33 3.70
N ILE A 81 -11.29 4.80 4.00
CA ILE A 81 -10.97 6.22 4.18
C ILE A 81 -9.80 6.61 3.29
N ILE A 82 -9.93 7.66 2.49
CA ILE A 82 -8.82 8.36 1.83
C ILE A 82 -8.54 9.67 2.58
N TYR A 83 -7.28 9.94 2.87
CA TYR A 83 -6.89 11.21 3.47
C TYR A 83 -6.81 12.32 2.42
N TRP A 84 -7.17 13.53 2.82
CA TRP A 84 -7.28 14.68 1.90
C TRP A 84 -6.02 14.93 1.06
N HIS A 85 -4.82 14.80 1.63
CA HIS A 85 -3.55 14.99 0.91
C HIS A 85 -3.32 13.92 -0.19
N ALA A 86 -3.90 12.73 -0.04
CA ALA A 86 -3.86 11.70 -1.06
C ALA A 86 -4.85 12.01 -2.18
N LYS A 87 -6.06 12.48 -1.86
CA LYS A 87 -7.03 12.99 -2.84
C LYS A 87 -6.43 14.05 -3.76
N GLU A 88 -5.72 15.01 -3.17
CA GLU A 88 -5.08 16.10 -3.92
C GLU A 88 -4.04 15.56 -4.91
N ARG A 89 -3.22 14.60 -4.50
CA ARG A 89 -2.25 13.95 -5.40
C ARG A 89 -2.87 13.05 -6.46
N MET A 90 -4.02 12.45 -6.14
CA MET A 90 -4.80 11.68 -7.10
C MET A 90 -5.47 12.57 -8.16
N GLY A 91 -5.64 13.87 -7.94
CA GLY A 91 -6.29 14.75 -8.93
C GLY A 91 -7.70 14.28 -9.31
N VAL A 92 -8.46 13.78 -8.33
CA VAL A 92 -9.79 13.21 -8.53
C VAL A 92 -10.73 14.24 -9.16
N SER A 93 -11.34 13.90 -10.31
CA SER A 93 -12.38 14.72 -10.93
C SER A 93 -13.58 14.86 -10.01
N ASP A 94 -14.20 16.04 -10.01
CA ASP A 94 -15.41 16.36 -9.25
C ASP A 94 -16.58 15.43 -9.60
N ASP A 95 -16.57 14.78 -10.78
CA ASP A 95 -17.58 13.81 -11.20
C ASP A 95 -17.68 12.59 -10.28
N HIS A 96 -16.57 12.24 -9.62
CA HIS A 96 -16.50 11.11 -8.69
C HIS A 96 -16.83 11.50 -7.25
N ILE A 97 -17.01 12.80 -6.98
CA ILE A 97 -17.20 13.36 -5.64
C ILE A 97 -18.69 13.49 -5.35
N ARG A 98 -19.09 13.07 -4.15
CA ARG A 98 -20.46 13.19 -3.63
C ARG A 98 -20.45 13.91 -2.27
N PRO A 99 -21.46 14.73 -1.98
CA PRO A 99 -21.60 15.34 -0.66
C PRO A 99 -21.87 14.27 0.41
N VAL A 100 -21.34 14.49 1.61
CA VAL A 100 -21.50 13.61 2.76
C VAL A 100 -22.57 14.14 3.70
N CYS A 101 -23.48 13.26 4.14
CA CYS A 101 -24.50 13.58 5.13
C CYS A 101 -24.38 12.75 6.42
N LYS A 102 -23.30 11.98 6.59
CA LYS A 102 -23.13 11.04 7.72
C LYS A 102 -21.76 11.21 8.35
N SER A 103 -21.72 11.23 9.69
CA SER A 103 -20.50 11.15 10.47
C SER A 103 -19.96 9.72 10.52
N LEU A 104 -18.65 9.60 10.74
CA LEU A 104 -17.98 8.38 11.13
C LEU A 104 -17.70 8.41 12.63
N VAL A 105 -17.77 7.25 13.28
CA VAL A 105 -17.38 7.10 14.69
C VAL A 105 -15.98 6.49 14.73
N GLY A 106 -15.02 7.22 15.27
CA GLY A 106 -13.66 6.76 15.48
C GLY A 106 -13.57 5.79 16.65
N PHE A 107 -12.44 5.08 16.75
CA PHE A 107 -12.19 4.11 17.81
C PHE A 107 -12.30 4.70 19.23
N SER A 108 -11.90 5.97 19.40
CA SER A 108 -12.02 6.72 20.65
C SER A 108 -13.43 7.22 20.96
N GLY A 109 -14.43 6.90 20.12
CA GLY A 109 -15.80 7.42 20.21
C GLY A 109 -15.99 8.79 19.54
N ASP A 110 -14.92 9.38 19.01
CA ASP A 110 -14.96 10.68 18.35
C ASP A 110 -15.80 10.64 17.07
N LEU A 111 -16.64 11.65 16.88
CA LEU A 111 -17.33 11.86 15.61
C LEU A 111 -16.43 12.60 14.63
N ILE A 112 -16.19 11.98 13.49
CA ILE A 112 -15.46 12.58 12.39
C ILE A 112 -16.46 12.86 11.27
N MET A 113 -16.54 14.12 10.85
CA MET A 113 -17.28 14.50 9.66
C MET A 113 -16.35 14.35 8.44
N PRO A 114 -16.63 13.42 7.52
CA PRO A 114 -15.93 13.41 6.25
C PRO A 114 -16.28 14.68 5.46
N GLU A 115 -15.31 15.16 4.70
CA GLU A 115 -15.51 16.31 3.82
C GLU A 115 -16.40 15.91 2.63
N GLN A 116 -16.09 14.75 2.05
CA GLN A 116 -16.65 14.28 0.78
C GLN A 116 -16.60 12.75 0.72
N THR A 117 -17.49 12.15 -0.08
CA THR A 117 -17.40 10.74 -0.46
C THR A 117 -16.88 10.68 -1.88
N VAL A 118 -16.01 9.71 -2.18
CA VAL A 118 -15.59 9.43 -3.54
C VAL A 118 -16.00 8.04 -3.96
N MET A 119 -16.44 7.98 -5.22
CA MET A 119 -16.91 6.77 -5.87
C MET A 119 -15.86 6.23 -6.84
N PHE A 120 -14.99 5.32 -6.39
CA PHE A 120 -14.02 4.65 -7.25
C PHE A 120 -14.09 3.14 -7.14
N PRO A 121 -13.93 2.42 -8.26
CA PRO A 121 -13.73 0.98 -8.22
C PRO A 121 -12.38 0.69 -7.57
N LEU A 122 -12.43 0.15 -6.36
CA LEU A 122 -11.32 -0.50 -5.68
C LEU A 122 -11.50 -2.01 -5.88
N THR A 123 -10.54 -2.62 -6.57
CA THR A 123 -10.52 -4.07 -6.76
C THR A 123 -9.48 -4.68 -5.84
N LEU A 124 -9.95 -5.34 -4.77
CA LEU A 124 -9.13 -6.19 -3.92
C LEU A 124 -9.61 -7.63 -4.12
N LYS A 125 -8.78 -8.47 -4.75
CA LYS A 125 -9.15 -9.82 -5.20
C LYS A 125 -10.34 -9.79 -6.19
N LYS A 126 -11.39 -10.60 -5.95
CA LYS A 126 -12.63 -10.71 -6.76
C LYS A 126 -13.76 -9.80 -6.26
N SER A 127 -13.52 -9.01 -5.21
CA SER A 127 -14.51 -8.08 -4.66
C SER A 127 -14.24 -6.67 -5.19
N GLN A 128 -15.30 -6.01 -5.63
CA GLN A 128 -15.26 -4.61 -6.04
C GLN A 128 -15.97 -3.79 -4.96
N ARG A 129 -15.23 -2.86 -4.34
CA ARG A 129 -15.79 -1.83 -3.49
C ARG A 129 -15.76 -0.50 -4.23
N CYS A 130 -16.79 0.31 -4.05
CA CYS A 130 -16.96 1.52 -4.85
C CYS A 130 -17.01 2.81 -4.04
N ARG A 131 -17.03 2.76 -2.71
CA ARG A 131 -17.30 3.92 -1.86
C ARG A 131 -16.20 4.11 -0.84
N THR A 132 -15.65 5.32 -0.78
CA THR A 132 -14.60 5.69 0.16
C THR A 132 -14.85 7.10 0.69
N GLU A 133 -14.70 7.29 2.00
CA GLU A 133 -14.91 8.59 2.65
C GLU A 133 -13.61 9.39 2.70
N MET A 134 -13.70 10.71 2.59
CA MET A 134 -12.55 11.61 2.61
C MET A 134 -12.45 12.38 3.91
N ILE A 135 -11.30 12.30 4.56
CA ILE A 135 -11.08 12.94 5.86
C ILE A 135 -9.93 13.94 5.79
N LYS A 136 -10.17 15.15 6.31
CA LYS A 136 -9.16 16.20 6.48
C LYS A 136 -8.54 16.14 7.88
N LYS A 137 -7.71 15.13 8.10
CA LYS A 137 -6.91 14.95 9.32
C LYS A 137 -5.46 14.64 8.93
N PRO A 138 -4.47 15.10 9.72
CA PRO A 138 -3.09 14.72 9.49
C PRO A 138 -2.97 13.20 9.63
N SER A 139 -2.29 12.58 8.67
CA SER A 139 -2.04 11.14 8.65
C SER A 139 -0.73 10.85 7.95
N SER A 140 -0.08 9.76 8.38
CA SER A 140 1.08 9.22 7.69
C SER A 140 0.68 8.27 6.55
N TYR A 141 -0.56 7.78 6.53
CA TYR A 141 -1.09 6.89 5.49
C TYR A 141 -1.88 7.69 4.45
N ASP A 142 -1.94 7.20 3.22
CA ASP A 142 -2.76 7.84 2.18
C ASP A 142 -4.21 7.34 2.23
N MET A 143 -4.39 6.10 2.66
CA MET A 143 -5.69 5.44 2.74
C MET A 143 -5.71 4.41 3.88
N ALA A 144 -6.88 4.16 4.44
CA ALA A 144 -7.16 3.03 5.32
C ALA A 144 -8.31 2.19 4.74
N LEU A 145 -8.16 0.87 4.73
CA LEU A 145 -9.14 -0.09 4.25
C LEU A 145 -9.83 -0.81 5.41
N GLY A 146 -11.16 -0.80 5.40
CA GLY A 146 -12.01 -1.48 6.38
C GLY A 146 -12.32 -2.92 6.02
#